data_AF-A0A2D8JAH6-F1
#
_entry.id   AF-A0A2D8JAH6-F1
#
_cell.length_a   1.000
_cell.length_b   1.000
_cell.length_c   1.000
_cell.angle_alpha   90.00
_cell.angle_beta   90.00
_cell.angle_gamma   90.00
#
_symmetry.space_group_name_H-M   'P 1'
#
loop_
_entity.id
_entity.type
_entity.pdbx_description
1 polymer ?
#
loop_
_entity_poly.entity_id
_entity_poly.type
_entity_poly.pdbx_seq_one_letter_code
_entity_poly.pdbx_strand_id
1 'polypeptide(L)' 'MATYECAKCEMAVNASCAKCDQPLENDHLSLDDGTVVQISICRSCEGKIKSPQCCGADMSCAV' A
#
# COMPACT_ATOMS: atom_id res chain seq x y z
N MET A 1 -1.89 9.44 -8.63
CA MET A 1 -2.77 8.26 -8.52
C MET A 1 -2.81 7.88 -7.05
N ALA A 2 -3.97 7.51 -6.50
CA ALA A 2 -4.06 7.08 -5.11
C ALA A 2 -3.26 5.79 -4.92
N THR A 3 -2.45 5.70 -3.85
CA THR A 3 -1.79 4.42 -3.50
C THR A 3 -2.80 3.36 -3.04
N TYR A 4 -3.89 3.78 -2.40
CA TYR A 4 -4.98 2.92 -1.93
C TYR A 4 -6.31 3.63 -2.02
N GLU A 5 -7.38 2.88 -2.30
CA GLU A 5 -8.75 3.40 -2.33
C GLU A 5 -9.71 2.44 -1.63
N CYS A 6 -10.56 2.96 -0.76
CA CYS A 6 -11.59 2.16 -0.09
C CYS A 6 -12.88 2.22 -0.92
N ALA A 7 -13.28 1.09 -1.49
CA ALA A 7 -14.51 0.99 -2.27
C ALA A 7 -15.81 1.26 -1.46
N LYS A 8 -15.75 1.22 -0.12
CA LYS A 8 -16.95 1.37 0.73
C LYS A 8 -17.25 2.82 1.11
N CYS A 9 -16.23 3.62 1.34
CA CYS A 9 -16.37 5.02 1.76
C CYS A 9 -15.65 6.00 0.83
N GLU A 10 -15.11 5.51 -0.29
CA GLU A 10 -14.41 6.29 -1.33
C GLU A 10 -13.20 7.07 -0.79
N MET A 11 -12.66 6.63 0.37
CA MET A 11 -11.47 7.21 0.94
C MET A 11 -10.25 6.80 0.13
N ALA A 12 -9.51 7.77 -0.40
CA ALA A 12 -8.25 7.56 -1.10
C ALA A 12 -7.07 8.02 -0.24
N VAL A 13 -5.99 7.24 -0.22
CA VAL A 13 -4.78 7.54 0.55
C VAL A 13 -3.57 7.60 -0.38
N ASN A 14 -2.82 8.69 -0.26
CA ASN A 14 -1.47 8.86 -0.80
C ASN A 14 -0.47 8.79 0.34
N ALA A 15 0.46 7.84 0.30
CA ALA A 15 1.45 7.64 1.35
C ALA A 15 2.87 7.91 0.83
N SER A 16 3.66 8.63 1.65
CA SER A 16 5.08 8.92 1.40
C SER A 16 5.92 8.46 2.58
N CYS A 17 7.16 8.05 2.32
CA CYS A 17 8.08 7.67 3.37
C CYS A 17 8.58 8.91 4.12
N ALA A 18 8.26 9.03 5.41
CA ALA A 18 8.70 10.16 6.24
C ALA A 18 10.22 10.23 6.48
N LYS A 19 10.99 9.18 6.14
CA LYS A 19 12.45 9.16 6.29
C LYS A 19 13.19 9.82 5.12
N CYS A 20 12.66 9.67 3.90
CA CYS A 20 13.31 10.17 2.68
C CYS A 20 12.41 11.09 1.84
N ASP A 21 11.20 11.37 2.32
CA ASP A 21 10.17 12.19 1.67
C ASP A 21 9.74 11.72 0.27
N GLN A 22 10.07 10.48 -0.11
CA GLN A 22 9.66 9.91 -1.39
C GLN A 22 8.27 9.27 -1.32
N PRO A 23 7.47 9.36 -2.40
CA PRO A 23 6.20 8.65 -2.49
C PRO A 23 6.46 7.14 -2.42
N LEU A 24 5.60 6.43 -1.71
CA LEU A 24 5.66 4.97 -1.71
C LEU A 24 5.06 4.44 -3.02
N GLU A 25 5.70 3.43 -3.59
CA GLU A 25 5.26 2.77 -4.81
C GLU A 25 4.41 1.55 -4.47
N ASN A 26 3.44 1.22 -5.33
CA ASN A 26 2.66 0.00 -5.17
C ASN A 26 3.49 -1.22 -5.62
N ASP A 27 3.47 -2.29 -4.82
CA ASP A 27 4.18 -3.53 -5.11
C ASP A 27 3.41 -4.72 -4.50
N HIS A 28 3.84 -5.93 -4.82
CA HIS A 28 3.28 -7.17 -4.30
C HIS A 28 4.37 -8.01 -3.65
N LEU A 29 4.10 -8.48 -2.43
CA LEU A 29 4.97 -9.39 -1.70
C LEU A 29 4.40 -10.81 -1.80
N SER A 30 5.12 -11.69 -2.47
CA SER A 30 4.85 -13.13 -2.42
C SER A 30 5.42 -13.71 -1.13
N LEU A 31 4.57 -14.37 -0.35
CA LEU A 31 4.96 -15.13 0.84
C LEU A 31 5.27 -16.58 0.46
N ASP A 32 6.02 -17.26 1.32
CA ASP A 32 6.40 -18.67 1.12
C ASP A 32 5.18 -19.62 1.05
N ASP A 33 4.07 -19.23 1.68
CA ASP A 33 2.78 -19.95 1.61
C ASP A 33 2.05 -19.77 0.26
N GLY A 34 2.67 -19.12 -0.73
CA GLY A 34 2.11 -18.84 -2.05
C GLY A 34 1.08 -17.70 -2.08
N THR A 35 0.81 -17.08 -0.93
CA THR A 35 -0.08 -15.91 -0.86
C THR A 35 0.63 -14.66 -1.35
N VAL A 36 -0.06 -13.84 -2.12
CA VAL A 36 0.45 -12.54 -2.60
C VAL A 36 -0.27 -11.42 -1.84
N VAL A 37 0.51 -10.58 -1.16
CA VAL A 37 -0.02 -9.45 -0.38
C VAL A 37 0.38 -8.16 -1.07
N GLN A 38 -0.59 -7.27 -1.30
CA GLN A 38 -0.31 -5.93 -1.80
C GLN A 38 0.39 -5.10 -0.72
N ILE A 39 1.46 -4.43 -1.12
CA ILE A 39 2.27 -3.58 -0.25
C ILE A 39 2.58 -2.25 -0.93
N SER A 40 2.97 -1.27 -0.12
CA SER A 40 3.66 -0.09 -0.58
C SER A 40 5.13 -0.15 -0.21
N ILE A 41 6.01 0.04 -1.18
CA ILE A 41 7.46 -0.05 -0.99
C ILE A 41 8.12 1.33 -1.15
N CYS A 42 9.03 1.65 -0.24
CA CYS A 42 10.03 2.71 -0.42
C CYS A 42 11.26 2.09 -1.11
N ARG A 43 11.54 2.43 -2.37
CA ARG A 43 12.74 1.91 -3.08
C ARG A 43 14.07 2.41 -2.50
N SER A 44 14.10 3.59 -1.91
CA SER A 44 15.31 4.17 -1.31
C SER A 44 15.64 3.59 0.06
N CYS A 45 14.62 3.23 0.83
CA CYS A 45 14.73 2.75 2.20
C CYS A 45 14.56 1.24 2.34
N GLU A 46 14.11 0.59 1.27
CA GLU A 46 13.61 -0.81 1.24
C GLU A 46 12.49 -1.09 2.25
N GLY A 47 11.84 -0.04 2.75
CA GLY A 47 10.73 -0.13 3.70
C GLY A 47 9.47 -0.63 3.00
N LYS A 48 8.74 -1.56 3.63
CA LYS A 48 7.51 -2.15 3.10
C LYS A 48 6.38 -1.93 4.09
N ILE A 49 5.24 -1.46 3.60
CA ILE A 49 4.03 -1.22 4.39
C ILE A 49 2.91 -2.03 3.76
N LYS A 50 2.23 -2.88 4.55
CA LYS A 50 1.02 -3.55 4.11
C LYS A 50 -0.11 -2.53 3.92
N SER A 51 -1.01 -2.79 2.97
CA SER A 51 -2.25 -2.02 2.77
C SER A 51 -2.88 -1.57 4.09
N PRO A 52 -3.21 -0.27 4.25
CA PRO A 52 -3.95 0.20 5.41
C PRO A 52 -5.37 -0.39 5.42
N GLN A 53 -5.93 -0.56 6.61
CA GLN A 53 -7.31 -1.02 6.76
C GLN A 53 -8.27 0.17 6.85
N CYS A 54 -9.35 0.14 6.07
CA CYS A 54 -10.44 1.11 6.12
C CYS A 54 -11.79 0.39 6.14
N CYS A 55 -12.70 0.86 7.00
CA CYS A 55 -14.00 0.23 7.24
C CYS A 55 -13.95 -1.26 7.64
N GLY A 56 -12.84 -1.71 8.25
CA GLY A 56 -12.64 -3.11 8.67
C GLY A 56 -12.17 -4.05 7.57
N ALA A 57 -11.79 -3.52 6.40
CA ALA A 57 -11.19 -4.28 5.30
C ALA A 57 -9.86 -3.66 4.87
N ASP A 58 -8.92 -4.49 4.43
CA ASP A 58 -7.70 -4.01 3.76
C ASP A 58 -8.09 -3.23 2.50
N MET A 59 -7.54 -2.01 2.35
CA MET A 59 -7.75 -1.21 1.15
C MET A 59 -6.96 -1.81 -0.01
N SER A 60 -7.62 -2.01 -1.15
CA SER A 60 -6.99 -2.39 -2.41
C SER A 60 -6.65 -1.16 -3.23
N CYS A 61 -5.62 -1.24 -4.07
CA CYS A 61 -5.42 -0.19 -5.08
C CYS A 61 -6.50 -0.29 -6.18
N ALA A 62 -7.11 0.84 -6.51
CA ALA A 62 -7.85 0.98 -7.76
C ALA A 62 -6.81 1.14 -8.88
N VAL A 63 -6.56 0.07 -9.64
CA VAL A 63 -5.69 0.09 -10.82
C VAL A 63 -6.49 0.60 -12.01
#